data_AF-A0A4Y2A5E2-F1
#
_entry.id   AF-A0A4Y2A5E2-F1
#
_cell.length_a   1.000
_cell.length_b   1.000
_cell.length_c   1.000
_cell.angle_alpha   90.00
_cell.angle_beta   90.00
_cell.angle_gamma   90.00
#
_symmetry.space_group_name_H-M   'P 1'
#
loop_
_entity.id
_entity.type
_entity.pdbx_description
1 polymer ?
#
loop_
_entity_poly.entity_id
_entity_poly.type
_entity_poly.pdbx_seq_one_letter_code
_entity_poly.pdbx_strand_id
1 'polypeptide(L)'
;MIEKRASCIENDIVVRLLLFLYTDILEDLQWETAIKLYCLADKYQVGRLNCSYFLIDNIKASNASDILPLSDIHQDSDLKKHMRKFILQRHVEIFSPEERYAFAKSNSQLALDTMVLIYATKEVKLK
;
A
#
# COMPACT_ATOMS: atom_id res chain seq x y z
N MET A 1 13.93 13.73 -3.60
CA MET A 1 14.74 12.65 -4.21
C MET A 1 13.88 11.39 -4.41
N ILE A 2 12.77 11.50 -5.13
CA ILE A 2 11.90 10.36 -5.51
C ILE A 2 11.86 10.30 -7.05
N GLU A 3 13.03 10.50 -7.65
CA GLU A 3 13.25 10.35 -9.07
C GLU A 3 14.55 9.57 -9.23
N LYS A 4 14.47 8.29 -8.85
CA LYS A 4 15.43 7.30 -9.32
C LYS A 4 14.62 6.11 -9.81
N ARG A 5 14.23 6.23 -11.07
CA ARG A 5 14.13 5.13 -12.04
C ARG A 5 13.70 3.80 -11.41
N ALA A 6 12.41 3.52 -11.40
CA ALA A 6 11.92 2.14 -11.55
C ALA A 6 12.13 1.66 -13.00
N SER A 7 13.36 1.82 -13.50
CA SER A 7 13.87 1.30 -14.77
C SER A 7 15.01 0.34 -14.43
N CYS A 8 14.70 -0.69 -13.67
CA CYS A 8 15.29 -1.99 -13.90
C CYS A 8 14.13 -2.94 -13.75
N ILE A 9 13.67 -3.45 -14.88
CA ILE A 9 12.95 -4.71 -14.89
C ILE A 9 13.98 -5.72 -14.35
N GLU A 10 13.96 -5.93 -13.04
CA GLU A 10 14.61 -7.07 -12.42
C GLU A 10 13.96 -8.29 -13.10
N ASN A 11 14.67 -8.92 -14.04
CA ASN A 11 14.14 -10.02 -14.87
C ASN A 11 13.52 -11.12 -14.00
N ASP A 12 14.07 -11.32 -12.81
CA ASP A 12 13.58 -12.23 -11.77
C ASP A 12 12.18 -11.86 -11.27
N ILE A 13 11.83 -10.57 -11.15
CA ILE A 13 10.49 -10.13 -10.73
C ILE A 13 9.47 -10.36 -11.86
N VAL A 14 9.85 -10.16 -13.13
CA VAL A 14 8.95 -10.49 -14.26
C VAL A 14 8.74 -12.00 -14.38
N VAL A 15 9.80 -12.80 -14.20
CA VAL A 15 9.65 -14.26 -14.17
C VAL A 15 8.74 -14.68 -13.02
N ARG A 16 8.85 -14.07 -11.84
CA ARG A 16 7.94 -14.30 -10.72
C ARG A 16 6.50 -13.90 -11.03
N LEU A 17 6.28 -12.76 -11.70
CA LEU A 17 4.95 -12.34 -12.13
C LEU A 17 4.35 -13.36 -13.11
N LEU A 18 5.13 -13.83 -14.08
CA LEU A 18 4.69 -14.86 -15.03
C LEU A 18 4.35 -16.16 -14.29
N LEU A 19 5.23 -16.65 -13.41
CA LEU A 19 4.97 -17.85 -12.62
C LEU A 19 3.67 -17.70 -11.82
N PHE A 20 3.49 -16.57 -11.16
CA PHE A 20 2.27 -16.26 -10.42
C PHE A 20 1.03 -16.30 -11.33
N LEU A 21 1.05 -15.68 -12.51
CA LEU A 21 -0.08 -15.71 -13.45
C LEU A 21 -0.45 -17.12 -13.92
N TYR A 22 0.53 -18.03 -14.02
CA TYR A 22 0.29 -19.40 -14.48
C TYR A 22 -0.07 -20.37 -13.36
N THR A 23 0.32 -20.10 -12.12
CA THR A 23 0.19 -21.05 -11.00
C THR A 23 -0.74 -20.58 -9.89
N ASP A 24 -0.99 -19.28 -9.81
CA ASP A 24 -1.68 -18.59 -8.73
C ASP A 24 -1.02 -18.78 -7.34
N ILE A 25 0.27 -19.13 -7.31
CA ILE A 25 1.02 -19.41 -6.08
C ILE A 25 1.88 -18.19 -5.69
N LEU A 26 1.73 -17.75 -4.44
CA LEU A 26 2.51 -16.68 -3.81
C LEU A 26 3.25 -17.16 -2.54
N GLU A 27 3.86 -18.36 -2.60
CA GLU A 27 4.62 -18.89 -1.46
C GLU A 27 5.91 -18.09 -1.19
N ASP A 28 6.22 -17.90 0.10
CA ASP A 28 7.41 -17.21 0.62
C ASP A 28 7.66 -15.80 0.09
N LEU A 29 6.58 -15.10 -0.27
CA LEU A 29 6.68 -13.76 -0.82
C LEU A 29 7.13 -12.76 0.25
N GLN A 30 8.32 -12.18 0.07
CA GLN A 30 8.79 -11.09 0.92
C GLN A 30 8.04 -9.80 0.59
N TRP A 31 7.92 -8.91 1.59
CA TRP A 31 7.16 -7.67 1.48
C TRP A 31 7.63 -6.79 0.31
N GLU A 32 8.93 -6.61 0.14
CA GLU A 32 9.51 -5.80 -0.94
C GLU A 32 9.22 -6.41 -2.31
N THR A 33 9.25 -7.75 -2.41
CA THR A 33 8.88 -8.47 -3.64
C THR A 33 7.41 -8.32 -3.95
N ALA A 34 6.53 -8.35 -2.94
CA ALA A 34 5.10 -8.15 -3.09
C ALA A 34 4.77 -6.76 -3.64
N ILE A 35 5.42 -5.71 -3.12
CA ILE A 35 5.27 -4.35 -3.64
C ILE A 35 5.72 -4.27 -5.10
N LYS A 36 6.88 -4.85 -5.44
CA LYS A 36 7.38 -4.85 -6.83
C LYS A 36 6.42 -5.59 -7.76
N LEU A 37 5.90 -6.75 -7.36
CA LEU A 37 4.91 -7.52 -8.13
C LEU A 37 3.62 -6.74 -8.30
N TYR A 38 3.11 -6.10 -7.25
CA TYR A 38 1.94 -5.23 -7.31
C TYR A 38 2.11 -4.10 -8.32
N CYS A 39 3.25 -3.40 -8.30
CA CYS A 39 3.55 -2.35 -9.26
C CYS A 39 3.66 -2.88 -10.70
N LEU A 40 4.25 -4.07 -10.92
CA LEU A 40 4.32 -4.67 -12.25
C LEU A 40 2.96 -5.18 -12.74
N ALA A 41 2.18 -5.80 -11.87
CA ALA A 41 0.81 -6.22 -12.11
C ALA A 41 -0.04 -5.02 -12.56
N ASP A 42 0.15 -3.86 -11.93
CA ASP A 42 -0.47 -2.61 -12.37
C ASP A 42 0.01 -2.16 -13.74
N LYS A 43 1.33 -2.08 -13.94
CA LYS A 43 1.96 -1.64 -15.18
C LYS A 43 1.56 -2.48 -16.39
N TYR A 44 1.53 -3.80 -16.23
CA TYR A 44 1.16 -4.75 -17.28
C TYR A 44 -0.35 -5.03 -17.32
N GLN A 45 -1.14 -4.41 -16.44
CA GLN A 45 -2.59 -4.57 -16.34
C GLN A 45 -3.04 -6.03 -16.16
N VAL A 46 -2.30 -6.77 -15.34
CA VAL A 46 -2.55 -8.19 -15.05
C VAL A 46 -2.76 -8.42 -13.56
N GLY A 47 -3.92 -8.98 -13.19
CA GLY A 47 -4.13 -9.69 -11.91
C GLY A 47 -3.62 -9.05 -10.62
N ARG A 48 -3.90 -7.77 -10.34
CA ARG A 48 -3.46 -7.08 -9.10
C ARG A 48 -4.05 -7.68 -7.81
N LEU A 49 -5.21 -8.31 -7.92
CA LEU A 49 -6.07 -8.68 -6.80
C LEU A 49 -5.35 -9.52 -5.73
N ASN A 50 -4.59 -10.54 -6.16
CA ASN A 50 -3.92 -11.45 -5.24
C ASN A 50 -2.71 -10.81 -4.56
N CYS A 51 -2.01 -9.91 -5.27
CA CYS A 51 -0.98 -9.07 -4.64
C CYS A 51 -1.61 -8.12 -3.62
N SER A 52 -2.75 -7.49 -3.94
CA SER A 52 -3.46 -6.60 -3.01
C SER A 52 -3.92 -7.36 -1.75
N TYR A 53 -4.47 -8.57 -1.87
CA TYR A 53 -4.82 -9.40 -0.71
C TYR A 53 -3.61 -9.77 0.13
N PHE A 54 -2.51 -10.20 -0.50
CA PHE A 54 -1.28 -10.48 0.23
C PHE A 54 -0.77 -9.27 1.01
N LEU A 55 -0.79 -8.08 0.39
CA LEU A 55 -0.38 -6.83 1.03
C LEU A 55 -1.29 -6.47 2.22
N ILE A 56 -2.60 -6.73 2.11
CA ILE A 56 -3.56 -6.51 3.20
C ILE A 56 -3.29 -7.47 4.37
N ASP A 57 -3.11 -8.76 4.09
CA ASP A 57 -2.95 -9.79 5.12
C ASP A 57 -1.63 -9.66 5.90
N ASN A 58 -0.59 -9.12 5.25
CA ASN A 58 0.75 -9.00 5.83
C ASN A 58 1.07 -7.59 6.34
N ILE A 59 0.07 -6.72 6.42
CA ILE A 59 0.31 -5.33 6.80
C ILE A 59 0.65 -5.17 8.29
N LYS A 60 1.61 -4.30 8.56
CA LYS A 60 2.12 -3.98 9.90
C LYS A 60 2.20 -2.47 10.06
N ALA A 61 2.27 -2.01 11.31
CA ALA A 61 2.46 -0.59 11.60
C ALA A 61 3.64 0.02 10.82
N SER A 62 4.77 -0.69 10.80
CA SER A 62 6.03 -0.24 10.18
C SER A 62 6.01 -0.14 8.65
N ASN A 63 5.02 -0.71 7.95
CA ASN A 63 4.96 -0.72 6.49
C ASN A 63 3.66 -0.12 5.91
N ALA A 64 2.70 0.20 6.77
CA ALA A 64 1.42 0.77 6.36
C ALA A 64 1.55 2.19 5.77
N SER A 65 2.58 2.94 6.16
CA SER A 65 2.89 4.27 5.60
C SER A 65 3.15 4.24 4.10
N ASP A 66 3.66 3.13 3.59
CA ASP A 66 4.16 3.02 2.23
C ASP A 66 3.08 2.53 1.26
N ILE A 67 2.12 1.73 1.75
CA ILE A 67 1.05 1.15 0.92
C ILE A 67 -0.06 2.14 0.60
N LEU A 68 -0.42 3.03 1.53
CA LEU A 68 -1.50 3.98 1.27
C LEU A 68 -1.21 4.89 0.06
N PRO A 69 -0.01 5.51 -0.08
CA PRO A 69 0.37 6.22 -1.31
C PRO A 69 0.32 5.33 -2.56
N LEU A 70 0.82 4.08 -2.47
CA LEU A 70 0.83 3.17 -3.61
C LEU A 70 -0.58 2.82 -4.08
N SER A 71 -1.51 2.56 -3.16
CA SER A 71 -2.92 2.31 -3.49
C SER A 71 -3.58 3.50 -4.19
N ASP A 72 -3.16 4.72 -3.86
CA ASP A 72 -3.66 5.94 -4.49
C ASP A 72 -3.11 6.12 -5.91
N ILE A 73 -1.79 5.95 -6.08
CA ILE A 73 -1.10 6.04 -7.39
C ILE A 73 -1.66 5.03 -8.39
N HIS A 74 -1.85 3.80 -7.94
CA HIS A 74 -2.32 2.69 -8.79
C HIS A 74 -3.85 2.61 -8.88
N GLN A 75 -4.57 3.59 -8.28
CA GLN A 75 -6.04 3.69 -8.27
C GLN A 75 -6.75 2.42 -7.76
N ASP A 76 -6.10 1.67 -6.87
CA ASP A 76 -6.67 0.49 -6.23
C ASP A 76 -7.59 0.92 -5.09
N SER A 77 -8.87 1.11 -5.41
CA SER A 77 -9.86 1.62 -4.47
C SER A 77 -10.11 0.68 -3.29
N ASP A 78 -9.97 -0.64 -3.49
CA ASP A 78 -10.20 -1.65 -2.45
C ASP A 78 -9.05 -1.67 -1.47
N LEU A 79 -7.80 -1.68 -1.96
CA LEU A 79 -6.61 -1.56 -1.14
C LEU A 79 -6.62 -0.23 -0.39
N LYS A 80 -6.93 0.88 -1.06
CA LYS A 80 -7.02 2.22 -0.43
C LYS A 80 -8.05 2.26 0.70
N LYS A 81 -9.21 1.63 0.51
CA LYS A 81 -10.26 1.54 1.54
C LYS A 81 -9.79 0.71 2.74
N HIS A 82 -9.15 -0.43 2.52
CA HIS A 82 -8.58 -1.25 3.58
C HIS A 82 -7.50 -0.49 4.36
N MET A 83 -6.58 0.17 3.65
CA MET A 83 -5.53 0.99 4.24
C MET A 83 -6.07 2.10 5.13
N ARG A 84 -7.08 2.84 4.65
CA ARG A 84 -7.74 3.87 5.43
C ARG A 84 -8.36 3.29 6.71
N LYS A 85 -9.04 2.13 6.62
CA LYS A 85 -9.63 1.45 7.78
C LYS A 85 -8.55 1.00 8.78
N PHE A 86 -7.44 0.44 8.29
CA PHE A 86 -6.31 0.02 9.12
C PHE A 86 -5.70 1.20 9.88
N ILE A 87 -5.45 2.32 9.17
CA ILE A 87 -4.97 3.56 9.78
C ILE A 87 -5.95 4.09 10.81
N LEU A 88 -7.25 4.12 10.51
CA LEU A 88 -8.26 4.58 11.47
C LEU A 88 -8.23 3.77 12.78
N GLN A 89 -8.08 2.45 12.69
CA GLN A 89 -8.06 1.55 13.84
C GLN A 89 -6.78 1.64 14.66
N ARG A 90 -5.63 1.93 14.04
CA ARG A 90 -4.32 1.88 14.71
C ARG A 90 -3.48 3.16 14.56
N HIS A 91 -4.09 4.30 14.24
CA HIS A 91 -3.38 5.56 13.94
C HIS A 91 -2.36 5.97 15.01
N VAL A 92 -2.57 5.61 16.28
CA VAL A 92 -1.66 5.88 17.40
C VAL A 92 -0.40 5.00 17.36
N GLU A 93 -0.53 3.74 16.92
CA GLU A 93 0.55 2.75 16.85
C GLU A 93 1.29 2.74 15.49
N ILE A 94 0.62 3.16 14.41
CA ILE A 94 1.13 2.99 13.04
C ILE A 94 2.25 3.97 12.70
N PHE A 95 2.14 5.19 13.19
CA PHE A 95 3.07 6.24 12.81
C PHE A 95 3.76 6.81 14.02
N SER A 96 5.09 6.82 13.99
CA SER A 96 5.86 7.78 14.76
C SER A 96 5.45 9.22 14.38
N PRO A 97 5.61 10.20 15.28
CA PRO A 97 5.38 11.61 14.96
C PRO A 97 6.13 12.05 13.69
N GLU A 98 7.35 11.56 13.49
CA GLU A 98 8.21 11.85 12.36
C GLU A 98 7.65 11.28 11.05
N GLU A 99 7.20 10.02 11.06
CA GLU A 99 6.59 9.36 9.88
C GLU A 99 5.26 10.01 9.50
N ARG A 100 4.42 10.42 10.48
CA ARG A 100 3.20 11.18 10.18
C ARG A 100 3.52 12.47 9.44
N TYR A 101 4.54 13.18 9.92
CA TYR A 101 4.94 14.45 9.34
C TYR A 101 5.54 14.27 7.94
N ALA A 102 6.39 13.25 7.75
CA ALA A 102 6.95 12.92 6.44
C ALA A 102 5.86 12.52 5.44
N PHE A 103 4.89 11.69 5.85
CA PHE A 103 3.74 11.32 5.03
C PHE A 103 2.89 12.53 4.67
N ALA A 104 2.56 13.39 5.64
CA ALA A 104 1.79 14.61 5.42
C ALA A 104 2.49 15.59 4.48
N LYS A 105 3.83 15.66 4.54
CA LYS A 105 4.63 16.51 3.67
C LYS A 105 4.70 15.98 2.23
N SER A 106 4.85 14.67 2.05
CA SER A 106 4.97 14.05 0.72
C SER A 106 3.62 13.85 0.03
N ASN A 107 2.54 13.65 0.79
CA ASN A 107 1.21 13.32 0.26
C ASN A 107 0.12 14.19 0.92
N SER A 108 0.23 15.51 0.79
CA SER A 108 -0.57 16.49 1.54
C SER A 108 -2.09 16.30 1.39
N GLN A 109 -2.58 16.10 0.17
CA GLN A 109 -4.02 15.88 -0.07
C GLN A 109 -4.49 14.54 0.52
N LEU A 110 -3.74 13.47 0.31
CA LEU A 110 -4.06 12.14 0.82
C LEU A 110 -4.03 12.10 2.36
N ALA A 111 -3.10 12.84 2.96
CA ALA A 111 -3.02 13.01 4.41
C ALA A 111 -4.20 13.80 4.95
N LEU A 112 -4.57 14.91 4.30
CA LEU A 112 -5.76 15.69 4.67
C LEU A 112 -7.02 14.83 4.60
N ASP A 113 -7.26 14.13 3.50
CA ASP A 113 -8.41 13.24 3.31
C ASP A 113 -8.47 12.16 4.41
N THR A 114 -7.32 11.57 4.73
CA THR A 114 -7.22 10.54 5.76
C THR A 114 -7.47 11.11 7.16
N MET A 115 -6.97 12.31 7.45
CA MET A 115 -7.22 13.02 8.72
C MET A 115 -8.68 13.41 8.89
N VAL A 116 -9.33 13.95 7.84
CA VAL A 116 -10.77 14.27 7.85
C VAL A 116 -11.59 13.03 8.19
N LEU A 117 -11.26 11.87 7.59
CA LEU A 117 -11.89 10.59 7.91
C LEU A 117 -11.68 10.18 9.38
N ILE A 118 -10.48 10.39 9.94
CA ILE A 118 -10.18 10.10 11.36
C ILE A 118 -11.02 10.97 12.29
N TYR A 119 -11.13 12.28 12.03
CA TYR A 119 -11.93 13.17 12.86
C TYR A 119 -13.42 12.84 12.79
N ALA A 120 -13.97 12.64 11.59
CA ALA A 120 -15.37 12.28 11.40
C ALA A 120 -15.75 10.96 12.11
N THR A 121 -14.85 9.97 12.13
CA THR A 121 -15.11 8.70 12.83
C THR A 121 -14.92 8.76 14.35
N LYS A 122 -14.08 9.67 14.87
CA LYS A 122 -13.98 9.91 16.32
C LYS A 122 -15.26 10.53 16.87
N GLU A 123 -15.88 11.47 16.15
CA GLU A 123 -17.15 12.09 16.56
C GLU A 123 -18.30 11.08 16.63
N VAL A 124 -18.32 10.07 15.76
CA VAL A 124 -19.34 9.00 15.77
C VAL A 124 -19.16 8.03 16.95
N LYS A 125 -17.95 7.85 17.47
CA LYS A 125 -17.68 6.96 18.62
C LYS A 125 -17.85 7.62 19.99
N LEU A 126 -17.99 8.94 20.03
CA LEU A 126 -18.15 9.75 21.25
C LEU A 126 -19.63 10.09 21.55
N LYS A 127 -20.55 9.71 20.66
CA LYS A 127 -22.01 9.77 20.86
C LYS A 127 -22.55 8.37 21.14
#